data_AF-A0A0G1ZMT5-F1
#
_entry.id   AF-A0A0G1ZMT5-F1
#
_cell.length_a   1.000
_cell.length_b   1.000
_cell.length_c   1.000
_cell.angle_alpha   90.00
_cell.angle_beta   90.00
_cell.angle_gamma   90.00
#
_symmetry.space_group_name_H-M   'P 1'
#
loop_
_entity.id
_entity.type
_entity.pdbx_description
1 polymer ?
#
loop_
_entity_poly.entity_id
_entity_poly.type
_entity_poly.pdbx_seq_one_letter_code
_entity_poly.pdbx_strand_id
1 'polypeptide(L)'
;MQMLSVFHEILFLAPFAAFLIRIALAILLGYCAWKHLENNNKAGRALGFVEGITATALALGAWTQPAAIAGMFIIGAWFALPRLRAVALGTA
;
A
#
# COMPACT_ATOMS: atom_id res chain seq x y z
N MET A 1 -37.82 12.26 1.96
CA MET A 1 -36.58 13.02 2.27
C MET A 1 -35.42 12.15 2.78
N GLN A 2 -35.59 10.84 2.97
CA GLN A 2 -34.52 9.94 3.43
C GLN A 2 -33.39 9.74 2.40
N MET A 3 -33.71 9.79 1.11
CA MET A 3 -32.74 9.62 0.01
C MET A 3 -31.70 10.74 -0.09
N LEU A 4 -32.05 11.98 0.28
CA LEU A 4 -31.13 13.13 0.31
C LEU A 4 -30.11 13.02 1.45
N SER A 5 -30.51 12.45 2.59
CA SER A 5 -29.61 12.18 3.73
C SER A 5 -28.59 11.11 3.40
N VAL A 6 -29.02 9.99 2.80
CA VAL A 6 -28.13 8.88 2.40
C VAL A 6 -27.16 9.32 1.30
N PHE A 7 -27.62 10.15 0.35
CA PHE A 7 -26.74 10.70 -0.69
C PHE A 7 -25.62 11.57 -0.12
N HIS A 8 -25.93 12.38 0.89
CA HIS A 8 -24.94 13.19 1.60
C HIS A 8 -23.91 12.32 2.35
N GLU A 9 -24.40 11.28 3.03
CA GLU A 9 -23.56 10.36 3.81
C GLU A 9 -22.60 9.55 2.92
N ILE A 10 -23.07 9.08 1.75
CA ILE A 10 -22.22 8.41 0.76
C ILE A 10 -21.18 9.39 0.18
N LEU A 11 -21.56 10.66 -0.05
CA LEU A 11 -20.65 11.68 -0.57
C LEU A 11 -19.50 11.97 0.40
N PHE A 12 -19.74 11.91 1.72
CA PHE A 12 -18.70 12.09 2.75
C PHE A 12 -17.90 10.81 3.00
N LEU A 13 -18.53 9.65 2.88
CA LEU A 13 -17.88 8.35 3.08
C LEU A 13 -16.89 8.04 1.96
N ALA A 14 -17.18 8.40 0.71
CA ALA A 14 -16.32 8.14 -0.44
C ALA A 14 -14.89 8.72 -0.30
N PRO A 15 -14.68 10.02 -0.02
CA PRO A 15 -13.34 10.58 0.16
C PRO A 15 -12.67 10.06 1.44
N PHE A 16 -13.44 9.81 2.50
CA PHE A 16 -12.92 9.26 3.75
C PHE A 16 -12.41 7.82 3.59
N ALA A 17 -13.16 6.97 2.88
CA ALA A 17 -12.77 5.61 2.58
C ALA A 17 -11.49 5.58 1.71
N ALA A 18 -11.42 6.43 0.68
CA ALA A 18 -10.22 6.55 -0.15
C ALA A 18 -8.99 7.00 0.66
N PHE A 19 -9.18 7.94 1.59
CA PHE A 19 -8.13 8.37 2.52
C PHE A 19 -7.67 7.22 3.44
N LEU A 20 -8.60 6.48 4.05
CA LEU A 20 -8.30 5.35 4.91
C LEU A 20 -7.51 4.26 4.17
N ILE A 21 -7.95 3.88 2.98
CA ILE A 21 -7.26 2.86 2.15
C ILE A 21 -5.83 3.31 1.83
N ARG A 22 -5.66 4.60 1.49
CA ARG A 22 -4.34 5.17 1.19
C ARG A 22 -3.39 5.07 2.37
N ILE A 23 -3.85 5.45 3.57
CA ILE A 23 -3.02 5.39 4.79
C ILE A 23 -2.73 3.93 5.17
N ALA A 24 -3.71 3.03 5.07
CA ALA A 24 -3.50 1.61 5.31
C ALA A 24 -2.45 1.00 4.37
N LEU A 25 -2.52 1.32 3.07
CA LEU A 25 -1.52 0.89 2.09
C LEU A 25 -0.14 1.48 2.37
N ALA A 26 -0.06 2.76 2.74
CA ALA A 26 1.20 3.40 3.10
C ALA A 26 1.86 2.71 4.30
N ILE A 27 1.09 2.38 5.34
CA ILE A 27 1.60 1.67 6.51
C ILE A 27 2.08 0.25 6.14
N LEU A 28 1.27 -0.50 5.38
CA LEU A 28 1.60 -1.85 4.95
C LEU A 28 2.90 -1.88 4.13
N LEU A 29 3.00 -1.04 3.09
CA LEU A 29 4.18 -0.95 2.24
C LEU A 29 5.38 -0.41 3.01
N GLY A 30 5.18 0.55 3.92
CA GLY A 30 6.26 1.07 4.77
C GLY A 30 6.83 0.02 5.72
N TYR A 31 5.96 -0.83 6.29
CA TYR A 31 6.39 -1.95 7.12
C TYR A 31 7.15 -3.01 6.32
N CYS A 32 6.65 -3.38 5.13
CA CYS A 32 7.34 -4.31 4.24
C CYS A 32 8.69 -3.76 3.78
N ALA A 33 8.75 -2.47 3.44
CA ALA A 33 9.98 -1.78 3.05
C ALA A 33 11.04 -1.89 4.15
N TRP A 34 10.65 -1.65 5.40
CA TRP A 34 11.54 -1.79 6.55
C TRP A 34 12.12 -3.20 6.65
N LYS A 35 11.27 -4.23 6.51
CA LYS A 35 11.71 -5.64 6.54
C LYS A 35 12.58 -6.04 5.36
N HIS A 36 12.33 -5.49 4.18
CA HIS A 36 13.16 -5.72 3.00
C HIS A 36 14.52 -5.04 3.07
N LEU A 37 14.62 -3.89 3.74
CA LEU A 37 15.88 -3.21 3.99
C LEU A 37 16.73 -3.92 5.06
N GLU A 38 16.10 -4.58 6.04
CA GLU A 38 16.76 -5.39 7.07
C GLU A 38 17.38 -6.68 6.47
N ASN A 39 16.81 -7.21 5.40
CA ASN A 39 17.32 -8.41 4.73
C ASN A 39 18.58 -8.13 3.88
N ASN A 40 19.62 -8.97 4.01
CA ASN A 40 20.92 -8.78 3.36
C ASN A 40 20.96 -9.17 1.85
N ASN A 41 19.80 -9.41 1.24
CA ASN A 41 19.69 -9.75 -0.17
C ASN A 41 19.60 -8.47 -1.03
N LYS A 42 20.47 -8.33 -2.05
CA LYS A 42 20.49 -7.16 -2.95
C LYS A 42 19.13 -6.89 -3.61
N ALA A 43 18.44 -7.96 -4.04
CA ALA A 43 17.13 -7.84 -4.66
C ALA A 43 16.05 -7.36 -3.67
N GLY A 44 16.12 -7.81 -2.41
CA GLY A 44 15.22 -7.37 -1.34
C GLY A 44 15.41 -5.89 -1.01
N ARG A 45 16.66 -5.42 -0.88
CA ARG A 45 16.94 -4.00 -0.61
C ARG A 45 16.45 -3.06 -1.71
N ALA A 46 16.57 -3.46 -2.98
CA ALA A 46 16.04 -2.70 -4.10
C ALA A 46 14.51 -2.59 -4.04
N LEU A 47 13.83 -3.71 -3.78
CA LEU A 47 12.38 -3.73 -3.62
C LEU A 47 11.94 -2.89 -2.41
N GLY A 48 12.61 -3.01 -1.28
CA GLY A 48 12.34 -2.23 -0.07
C GLY A 48 12.48 -0.72 -0.26
N PHE A 49 13.43 -0.28 -1.09
CA PHE A 49 13.55 1.15 -1.45
C PHE A 49 12.34 1.63 -2.28
N VAL A 50 11.90 0.83 -3.27
CA VAL A 50 10.72 1.15 -4.08
C VAL A 50 9.44 1.15 -3.23
N GLU A 51 9.30 0.17 -2.33
CA GLU A 51 8.19 0.09 -1.37
C GLU A 51 8.17 1.30 -0.45
N GLY A 52 9.33 1.73 0.07
CA GLY A 52 9.46 2.91 0.93
C GLY A 52 9.10 4.22 0.23
N ILE A 53 9.56 4.41 -1.01
CA ILE A 53 9.17 5.57 -1.83
C ILE A 53 7.65 5.57 -2.07
N THR A 54 7.10 4.42 -2.44
CA THR A 54 5.67 4.27 -2.74
C THR A 54 4.83 4.53 -1.49
N ALA A 55 5.23 4.00 -0.34
CA ALA A 55 4.60 4.26 0.95
C ALA A 55 4.61 5.74 1.32
N THR A 56 5.75 6.41 1.13
CA THR A 56 5.90 7.84 1.43
C THR A 56 5.04 8.70 0.50
N ALA A 57 5.01 8.38 -0.80
CA ALA A 57 4.16 9.06 -1.78
C ALA A 57 2.67 8.93 -1.44
N LEU A 58 2.23 7.72 -1.07
CA LEU A 58 0.85 7.48 -0.61
C LEU A 58 0.53 8.24 0.68
N ALA A 59 1.43 8.22 1.67
CA ALA A 59 1.22 8.91 2.95
C ALA A 59 1.08 10.43 2.78
N LEU A 60 1.98 11.04 2.02
CA LEU A 60 1.98 12.49 1.75
C LEU A 60 0.87 12.91 0.78
N GLY A 61 0.22 11.97 0.11
CA GLY A 61 -0.76 12.27 -0.93
C GLY A 61 -0.14 12.89 -2.18
N ALA A 62 1.17 12.72 -2.39
CA ALA A 62 1.85 13.15 -3.60
C ALA A 62 1.72 12.05 -4.66
N TRP A 63 1.38 12.43 -5.91
CA TRP A 63 1.35 11.50 -7.04
C TRP A 63 0.55 10.22 -6.72
N THR A 64 -0.62 10.38 -6.09
CA THR A 64 -1.44 9.28 -5.54
C THR A 64 -1.79 8.22 -6.58
N GLN A 65 -2.09 8.62 -7.81
CA GLN A 65 -2.41 7.71 -8.91
C GLN A 65 -1.19 6.85 -9.30
N PRO A 66 -0.02 7.42 -9.68
CA PRO A 66 1.21 6.65 -9.89
C PRO A 66 1.61 5.76 -8.72
N ALA A 67 1.50 6.27 -7.49
CA ALA A 67 1.87 5.51 -6.30
C ALA A 67 0.93 4.31 -6.05
N ALA A 68 -0.37 4.47 -6.32
CA ALA A 68 -1.32 3.36 -6.25
C ALA A 68 -1.03 2.29 -7.32
N ILE A 69 -0.66 2.71 -8.54
CA ILE A 69 -0.27 1.78 -9.62
C ILE A 69 1.01 1.02 -9.24
N ALA A 70 2.02 1.71 -8.70
CA ALA A 70 3.23 1.07 -8.21
C ALA A 70 2.93 0.05 -7.09
N GLY A 71 2.08 0.43 -6.12
CA GLY A 71 1.60 -0.46 -5.06
C GLY A 71 0.90 -1.71 -5.61
N MET A 72 0.06 -1.55 -6.64
CA MET A 72 -0.60 -2.66 -7.32
C MET A 72 0.41 -3.64 -7.92
N PHE A 73 1.45 -3.15 -8.60
CA PHE A 73 2.50 -4.01 -9.17
C PHE A 73 3.34 -4.70 -8.09
N ILE A 74 3.68 -4.00 -7.00
CA ILE A 74 4.42 -4.58 -5.87
C ILE A 74 3.62 -5.73 -5.26
N ILE A 75 2.34 -5.48 -4.94
CA ILE A 75 1.45 -6.49 -4.35
C ILE A 75 1.23 -7.64 -5.34
N GLY A 76 1.04 -7.35 -6.63
CA GLY A 76 0.95 -8.36 -7.68
C GLY A 76 2.21 -9.23 -7.78
N ALA A 77 3.39 -8.63 -7.68
CA ALA A 77 4.65 -9.35 -7.63
C ALA A 77 4.77 -10.24 -6.39
N TRP A 78 4.29 -9.78 -5.23
CA TRP A 78 4.23 -10.61 -4.01
C TRP A 78 3.31 -11.83 -4.18
N PHE A 79 2.20 -11.72 -4.93
CA PHE A 79 1.32 -12.85 -5.23
C PHE A 79 1.93 -13.81 -6.24
N ALA A 80 2.56 -13.30 -7.30
CA ALA A 80 3.17 -14.13 -8.35
C ALA A 80 4.47 -14.82 -7.89
N LEU A 81 5.23 -14.18 -7.00
CA LEU A 81 6.53 -14.65 -6.53
C LEU A 81 6.55 -14.62 -4.99
N PRO A 82 6.08 -15.70 -4.32
CA PRO A 82 6.04 -15.76 -2.86
C PRO A 82 7.40 -15.51 -2.18
N ARG A 83 8.51 -15.82 -2.87
CA ARG A 83 9.89 -15.54 -2.44
C ARG A 83 10.21 -14.05 -2.23
N LEU A 84 9.43 -13.15 -2.82
CA LEU A 84 9.58 -11.70 -2.70
C LEU A 84 8.80 -11.12 -1.52
N ARG A 85 7.97 -11.91 -0.83
CA ARG A 85 7.19 -11.41 0.31
C ARG A 85 8.10 -11.08 1.50
N ALA A 86 7.93 -9.88 2.07
CA ALA A 86 8.69 -9.40 3.23
C ALA A 86 8.35 -10.15 4.53
N VAL A 87 7.10 -10.58 4.65
CA VAL A 87 6.55 -11.24 5.83
C VAL A 87 5.97 -12.58 5.39
N ALA A 88 6.29 -13.64 6.13
CA ALA A 88 5.95 -15.00 5.77
C ALA A 88 4.42 -15.24 5.68
N LEU A 89 4.02 -16.10 4.74
CA LEU A 89 2.78 -16.87 4.85
C LEU A 89 2.94 -17.81 6.06
N GLY A 90 1.92 -17.87 6.92
CA GLY A 90 1.98 -18.58 8.21
C GLY A 90 2.54 -20.00 8.13
N THR A 91 3.13 -20.43 9.25
CA THR A 91 3.55 -21.81 9.49
C THR A 91 2.37 -22.76 9.29
N ALA A 92 2.45 -23.62 8.27
CA ALA A 92 1.74 -24.89 8.23
C ALA A 92 2.70 -25.98 8.71
#